data_AF-A0A379MSB8-F1
#
_entry.id   AF-A0A379MSB8-F1
#
_cell.length_a   1.000
_cell.length_b   1.000
_cell.length_c   1.000
_cell.angle_alpha   90.00
_cell.angle_beta   90.00
_cell.angle_gamma   90.00
#
_symmetry.space_group_name_H-M   'P 1'
#
loop_
_entity.id
_entity.type
_entity.pdbx_description
1 polymer ?
#
loop_
_entity_poly.entity_id
_entity_poly.type
_entity_poly.pdbx_seq_one_letter_code
_entity_poly.pdbx_strand_id
1 'polypeptide(L)' 'METIFDHNPTPAELRAIGCDWRPYEWYMSHLDEETAWFDLAMLFHERGDAKNEARAWSHIPERRDEFFRGFDYLEIES' A
#
# COMPACT_ATOMS: atom_id res chain seq x y z
N MET A 1 -14.86 -3.50 -0.88
CA MET A 1 -13.42 -3.77 -1.05
C MET A 1 -12.78 -3.69 0.33
N GLU A 2 -11.85 -4.59 0.64
CA GLU A 2 -11.07 -4.57 1.88
C GLU A 2 -10.11 -3.36 1.86
N THR A 3 -9.88 -2.75 3.03
CA THR A 3 -9.00 -1.58 3.19
C THR A 3 -8.14 -1.70 4.44
N ILE A 4 -7.14 -0.83 4.59
CA ILE A 4 -6.32 -0.78 5.81
C ILE A 4 -7.16 -0.60 7.08
N PHE A 5 -8.30 0.09 7.02
CA PHE A 5 -9.15 0.34 8.18
C PHE A 5 -9.91 -0.90 8.68
N ASP A 6 -10.10 -1.91 7.83
CA ASP A 6 -10.66 -3.21 8.25
C ASP A 6 -9.69 -4.01 9.15
N HIS A 7 -8.43 -3.59 9.24
CA HIS A 7 -7.36 -4.23 10.00
C HIS A 7 -6.97 -3.48 11.28
N ASN A 8 -7.79 -2.52 11.70
CA ASN A 8 -7.60 -1.69 12.90
C ASN A 8 -6.16 -1.16 13.03
N PRO A 9 -5.69 -0.33 12.08
CA PRO A 9 -4.32 0.16 12.08
C PRO A 9 -4.12 1.13 13.24
N THR A 10 -2.97 1.05 13.88
CA THR A 10 -2.58 2.00 14.93
C THR A 10 -2.18 3.34 14.31
N PRO A 11 -2.21 4.45 15.06
CA PRO A 11 -1.70 5.74 14.57
C PRO A 11 -0.21 5.68 14.17
N ALA A 12 0.58 4.80 14.77
CA ALA A 12 1.98 4.60 14.41
C ALA A 12 2.11 3.91 13.05
N GLU A 13 1.32 2.85 12.81
CA GLU A 13 1.25 2.16 11.51
C GLU A 13 0.78 3.11 10.41
N LEU A 14 -0.29 3.88 10.66
CA LEU A 14 -0.77 4.89 9.70
C LEU A 14 0.31 5.91 9.35
N ARG A 15 1.13 6.33 10.32
CA ARG A 15 2.25 7.24 10.07
C ARG A 15 3.36 6.58 9.26
N ALA A 16 3.70 5.33 9.58
CA ALA A 16 4.74 4.58 8.88
C ALA A 16 4.43 4.41 7.38
N ILE A 17 3.15 4.23 7.04
CA ILE A 17 2.70 4.06 5.65
C ILE A 17 2.21 5.36 4.99
N GLY A 18 2.37 6.53 5.64
CA GLY A 18 1.97 7.83 5.08
C GLY A 18 0.46 8.06 4.96
N CYS A 19 -0.35 7.37 5.79
CA CYS A 19 -1.80 7.52 5.89
C CYS A 19 -2.27 8.42 7.05
N ASP A 20 -1.39 8.89 7.93
CA ASP A 20 -1.78 9.58 9.18
C ASP A 20 -2.54 10.89 8.99
N TRP A 21 -2.37 11.55 7.84
CA TRP A 21 -3.09 12.77 7.47
C TRP A 21 -4.41 12.51 6.72
N ARG A 22 -4.72 11.25 6.40
CA ARG A 22 -5.93 10.83 5.65
C ARG A 22 -6.99 10.30 6.63
N PRO A 23 -7.95 11.13 7.10
CA PRO A 23 -9.03 10.62 7.94
C PRO A 23 -9.90 9.62 7.17
N TYR A 24 -10.54 8.69 7.87
CA TYR A 24 -11.33 7.59 7.28
C TYR A 24 -12.29 8.07 6.17
N GLU A 25 -13.06 9.12 6.41
CA GLU A 25 -14.04 9.63 5.43
C GLU A 25 -13.37 10.18 4.17
N TRP A 26 -12.24 10.87 4.32
CA TRP A 26 -11.46 11.36 3.18
C TRP A 26 -10.85 10.19 2.41
N TYR A 27 -10.29 9.21 3.12
CA TYR A 27 -9.73 8.01 2.53
C TYR A 27 -10.78 7.30 1.69
N MET A 28 -11.93 6.96 2.27
CA MET A 28 -13.00 6.22 1.58
C MET A 28 -13.62 6.98 0.40
N SER A 29 -13.55 8.31 0.37
CA SER A 29 -14.06 9.11 -0.75
C SER A 29 -13.09 9.28 -1.92
N HIS A 30 -11.79 9.05 -1.71
CA HIS A 30 -10.74 9.21 -2.71
C HIS A 30 -10.02 7.90 -3.04
N LEU A 31 -10.44 6.79 -2.42
CA LEU A 31 -9.83 5.48 -2.60
C LEU A 31 -10.20 4.87 -3.94
N ASP A 32 -9.19 4.51 -4.72
CA ASP A 32 -9.31 3.53 -5.80
C ASP A 32 -8.79 2.16 -5.37
N GLU A 33 -9.09 1.14 -6.18
CA GLU A 33 -8.77 -0.25 -5.87
C GLU A 33 -7.27 -0.50 -5.78
N GLU A 34 -6.49 0.10 -6.69
CA GLU A 34 -5.05 -0.08 -6.71
C GLU A 34 -4.39 0.51 -5.44
N THR A 35 -4.82 1.71 -5.03
CA THR A 35 -4.37 2.38 -3.81
C THR A 35 -4.74 1.58 -2.57
N ALA A 36 -5.93 0.96 -2.53
CA ALA A 36 -6.32 0.11 -1.40
C ALA A 36 -5.41 -1.11 -1.25
N TRP A 37 -5.10 -1.79 -2.36
CA TRP A 37 -4.18 -2.92 -2.35
C TRP A 37 -2.75 -2.50 -1.99
N PHE A 38 -2.30 -1.35 -2.47
CA PHE A 38 -1.00 -0.79 -2.11
C PHE A 38 -0.90 -0.47 -0.62
N ASP A 39 -1.87 0.27 -0.08
CA ASP A 39 -1.91 0.64 1.34
C ASP A 39 -2.01 -0.62 2.24
N LEU A 40 -2.76 -1.66 1.82
CA LEU A 40 -2.79 -2.96 2.49
C LEU A 40 -1.42 -3.66 2.48
N ALA A 41 -0.74 -3.69 1.34
CA ALA A 41 0.57 -4.30 1.23
C ALA A 41 1.59 -3.60 2.15
N MET A 42 1.56 -2.27 2.19
CA MET A 42 2.38 -1.47 3.10
C MET A 42 2.07 -1.74 4.57
N LEU A 43 0.79 -1.84 4.95
CA LEU A 43 0.40 -2.17 6.33
C LEU A 43 0.90 -3.55 6.75
N PHE A 44 0.75 -4.56 5.88
CA PHE A 44 1.21 -5.92 6.20
C PHE A 44 2.73 -6.02 6.23
N HIS A 45 3.43 -5.26 5.38
CA HIS A 45 4.89 -5.12 5.44
C HIS A 45 5.35 -4.58 6.79
N GLU A 46 4.76 -3.46 7.26
CA GLU A 46 5.07 -2.86 8.56
C GLU A 46 4.83 -3.83 9.73
N ARG A 47 3.81 -4.68 9.62
CA ARG A 47 3.49 -5.71 10.62
C ARG A 47 4.36 -6.97 10.54
N GLY A 48 5.17 -7.13 9.49
CA GLY A 48 5.89 -8.36 9.21
C GLY A 48 4.99 -9.54 8.79
N ASP A 49 3.77 -9.28 8.32
CA ASP A 49 2.82 -10.30 7.85
C ASP A 49 3.06 -10.63 6.36
N ALA A 50 4.12 -11.39 6.11
CA ALA A 50 4.55 -11.74 4.75
C ALA A 50 3.47 -12.44 3.91
N LYS A 51 2.55 -13.18 4.56
CA LYS A 51 1.48 -13.90 3.84
C LYS A 51 0.47 -12.91 3.27
N ASN A 52 -0.01 -11.98 4.10
CA ASN A 52 -1.00 -11.00 3.66
C ASN A 52 -0.37 -9.91 2.78
N GLU A 53 0.90 -9.56 3.01
CA GLU A 53 1.66 -8.70 2.12
C GLU A 53 1.73 -9.30 0.70
N ALA A 54 2.14 -10.57 0.58
CA ALA A 54 2.20 -11.25 -0.72
C ALA A 54 0.83 -11.35 -1.41
N ARG A 55 -0.25 -11.55 -0.63
CA ARG A 55 -1.62 -11.53 -1.16
C ARG A 55 -1.96 -10.16 -1.74
N ALA A 56 -1.72 -9.08 -1.01
CA ALA A 56 -2.03 -7.73 -1.45
C ALA A 56 -1.24 -7.37 -2.74
N TRP A 57 0.06 -7.67 -2.78
CA TRP A 57 0.89 -7.46 -3.97
C TRP A 57 0.42 -8.24 -5.21
N SER A 58 -0.25 -9.38 -5.03
CA SER A 58 -0.76 -10.19 -6.14
C SER A 58 -1.91 -9.53 -6.91
N HIS A 59 -2.59 -8.53 -6.31
CA HIS A 59 -3.66 -7.76 -6.95
C HIS A 59 -3.14 -6.60 -7.81
N ILE A 60 -1.91 -6.13 -7.57
CA ILE A 60 -1.31 -4.96 -8.21
C ILE A 60 0.12 -5.25 -8.71
N PRO A 61 0.31 -6.28 -9.56
CA PRO A 61 1.64 -6.77 -9.92
C PRO A 61 2.52 -5.75 -10.66
N GLU A 62 1.93 -4.86 -11.47
CA GLU A 62 2.69 -3.82 -12.20
C GLU A 62 3.24 -2.77 -11.23
N ARG A 63 2.40 -2.24 -10.35
CA ARG A 63 2.79 -1.29 -9.31
C ARG A 63 3.76 -1.89 -8.29
N ARG A 64 3.60 -3.19 -7.98
CA ARG A 64 4.57 -3.96 -7.18
C ARG A 64 5.95 -3.90 -7.82
N ASP A 65 6.03 -4.21 -9.11
CA ASP A 65 7.30 -4.23 -9.85
C ASP A 65 7.95 -2.83 -9.87
N GLU A 66 7.18 -1.77 -10.11
CA GLU A 66 7.68 -0.39 -10.03
C GLU A 66 8.23 -0.06 -8.65
N PHE A 67 7.48 -0.39 -7.59
CA PHE A 67 7.88 -0.13 -6.21
C PHE A 67 9.19 -0.83 -5.83
N PHE A 68 9.36 -2.11 -6.21
CA PHE A 68 10.58 -2.86 -5.89
C PHE A 68 11.78 -2.51 -6.78
N ARG A 69 11.56 -2.05 -8.02
CA ARG A 69 12.65 -1.59 -8.89
C ARG A 69 13.23 -0.25 -8.42
N GLY A 70 12.47 0.51 -7.62
CA GLY A 70 12.85 1.84 -7.15
C GLY A 70 12.70 2.89 -8.24
N PHE A 71 12.61 4.16 -7.84
CA PHE A 71 12.42 5.31 -8.74
C PHE A 71 13.65 5.64 -9.61
N ASP A 72 14.72 4.85 -9.55
CA ASP A 72 15.97 5.03 -10.30
C ASP A 72 15.98 4.29 -11.66
N TYR A 73 14.85 3.75 -12.12
CA TYR A 73 14.74 3.17 -13.47
C TYR A 73 14.65 4.29 -14.52
N LEU A 74 15.75 5.02 -14.71
CA LEU A 74 16.01 5.75 -15.94
C LEU A 74 16.16 4.71 -17.06
N GLU A 75 15.18 4.62 -17.94
CA GLU A 75 15.36 4.02 -19.27
C GLU A 75 16.58 4.68 -19.92
N ILE A 76 17.70 3.98 -19.95
CA ILE A 76 18.73 4.25 -20.95
C ILE A 76 18.26 3.52 -22.19
N GLU A 77 17.41 4.17 -23.00
CA GLU A 77 17.24 3.77 -24.38
C GLU A 77 18.57 4.02 -25.11
N SER A 78 19.18 2.95 -25.62
CA SER A 78 20.36 2.96 -26.50
C SER A 78 19.97 2.77 -27.95
#